data_AF-A0ABD6EZD6-F1
#
_entry.id   AF-A0ABD6EZD6-F1
#
_cell.length_a   1.000
_cell.length_b   1.000
_cell.length_c   1.000
_cell.angle_alpha   90.00
_cell.angle_beta   90.00
_cell.angle_gamma   90.00
#
_symmetry.space_group_name_H-M   'P 1'
#
loop_
_entity.id
_entity.type
_entity.pdbx_description
1 polymer ?
#
loop_
_entity_poly.entity_id
_entity_poly.type
_entity_poly.pdbx_seq_one_letter_code
_entity_poly.pdbx_strand_id
1 'polypeptide(L)'
;MISILRSNWKLPKLWNSFESCCCLADFSLLKGYQCEIQQRRGRKRCLRAPLSKQQKMERRLKREAKEAERKKYSFMERIHIRRMKRMLSPSEQFPGRLDREKEAELPDHPTTNIFIRSSFKTQFYSIAEALSMHREMQIPAIYNNPSAPIRLRIELNMTTERQTKLLSNSDEIVPVPHTFHHKEKRTILAFAQDPIQQQIAVESGAEIALGPEMIKKIIKGQFRTDDYDFCVSHSDMGGTILPLRGILKTRFPTKLNGGYGDNLPEMI
;
A
#
# COMPACT_ATOMS: atom_id res chain seq x y z
N MET A 1 -25.47 23.54 -1.24
CA MET A 1 -25.36 24.78 -0.45
C MET A 1 -23.88 24.94 -0.11
N ILE A 2 -23.26 25.97 -0.69
CA ILE A 2 -21.82 26.24 -0.67
C ILE A 2 -21.43 26.79 0.71
N SER A 3 -20.32 26.34 1.28
CA SER A 3 -19.72 27.00 2.44
C SER A 3 -18.19 26.86 2.37
N ILE A 4 -17.58 27.92 1.86
CA ILE A 4 -16.13 28.15 1.82
C ILE A 4 -15.81 28.93 3.10
N LEU A 5 -15.09 28.31 4.03
CA LEU A 5 -14.52 29.00 5.19
C LEU A 5 -13.08 29.40 4.88
N ARG A 6 -12.90 30.67 4.55
CA ARG A 6 -11.60 31.36 4.51
C ARG A 6 -11.17 31.69 5.94
N SER A 7 -10.04 31.16 6.38
CA SER A 7 -9.39 31.58 7.63
C SER A 7 -8.25 32.55 7.30
N ASN A 8 -8.50 33.82 7.61
CA ASN A 8 -7.52 34.90 7.64
C ASN A 8 -6.47 34.64 8.72
N TRP A 9 -5.18 34.67 8.36
CA TRP A 9 -4.10 34.84 9.34
C TRP A 9 -3.36 36.15 9.04
N LYS A 10 -3.64 37.15 9.88
CA LYS A 10 -2.88 38.40 10.01
C LYS A 10 -1.66 38.11 10.89
N LEU A 11 -0.46 38.42 10.41
CA LEU A 11 0.76 38.45 11.22
C LEU A 11 0.93 39.84 11.88
N PRO A 12 1.30 39.92 13.17
CA PRO A 12 1.58 41.18 13.84
C PRO A 12 2.98 41.72 13.53
N LYS A 13 3.07 43.05 13.49
CA LYS A 13 4.30 43.86 13.35
C LYS A 13 4.85 44.20 14.74
N LEU A 14 6.12 43.88 15.03
CA LEU A 14 6.99 44.56 16.03
C LEU A 14 8.45 44.36 15.56
N TRP A 15 9.04 45.36 14.90
CA TRP A 15 9.93 46.43 15.43
C TRP A 15 11.40 46.00 15.64
N ASN A 16 12.23 46.48 14.70
CA ASN A 16 13.58 47.07 14.81
C ASN A 16 14.66 46.40 15.67
N SER A 17 15.66 45.86 14.97
CA SER A 17 17.07 45.83 15.39
C SER A 17 17.67 47.24 15.42
N PHE A 18 18.57 47.47 16.37
CA PHE A 18 19.66 48.45 16.26
C PHE A 18 20.98 47.69 16.47
N GLU A 19 21.84 47.76 15.43
CA GLU A 19 23.31 47.85 15.37
C GLU A 19 24.17 46.97 16.33
N SER A 20 25.30 46.38 15.95
CA SER A 20 26.41 46.90 15.14
C SER A 20 27.47 45.81 14.88
N CYS A 21 28.40 46.12 13.97
CA CYS A 21 29.71 45.50 13.71
C CYS A 21 29.72 44.13 12.99
N CYS A 22 30.54 43.85 11.98
CA CYS A 22 31.50 44.62 11.19
C CYS A 22 32.00 43.68 10.07
N CYS A 23 32.50 44.25 8.97
CA CYS A 23 33.46 43.64 8.02
C CYS A 23 32.94 42.68 6.93
N LEU A 24 32.64 43.31 5.79
CA LEU A 24 33.22 43.02 4.46
C LEU A 24 33.12 41.59 3.92
N ALA A 25 32.05 41.34 3.16
CA ALA A 25 32.10 40.52 1.96
C ALA A 25 31.22 41.19 0.89
N ASP A 26 31.76 41.33 -0.31
CA ASP A 26 31.19 42.04 -1.45
C ASP A 26 29.76 41.60 -1.78
N PHE A 27 28.78 42.41 -1.34
CA PHE A 27 27.36 42.24 -1.61
C PHE A 27 26.92 42.95 -2.91
N SER A 28 27.80 43.01 -3.91
CA SER A 28 27.54 43.71 -5.18
C SER A 28 26.84 42.85 -6.24
N LEU A 29 26.65 41.54 -5.99
CA LEU A 29 26.03 40.60 -6.94
C LEU A 29 24.54 40.31 -6.69
N LEU A 30 23.93 40.91 -5.67
CA LEU A 30 22.50 40.75 -5.34
C LEU A 30 21.76 42.09 -5.34
N LYS A 31 22.08 42.99 -6.28
CA LYS A 31 21.10 44.00 -6.68
C LYS A 31 19.98 43.26 -7.38
N GLY A 32 18.81 43.19 -6.74
CA GLY A 32 17.58 42.78 -7.39
C GLY A 32 17.42 43.60 -8.64
N TYR A 33 17.70 43.00 -9.79
CA TYR A 33 17.39 43.60 -11.07
C TYR A 33 15.87 43.64 -11.11
N GLN A 34 15.29 44.79 -10.77
CA GLN A 34 13.96 45.11 -11.24
C GLN A 34 14.07 45.19 -12.76
N CYS A 35 14.04 44.03 -13.42
CA CYS A 35 13.54 43.96 -14.76
C CYS A 35 12.12 44.52 -14.66
N GLU A 36 11.94 45.78 -15.07
CA GLU A 36 10.66 46.20 -15.60
C GLU A 36 10.37 45.22 -16.73
N ILE A 37 9.62 44.16 -16.39
CA ILE A 37 8.91 43.36 -17.38
C ILE A 37 7.85 44.31 -17.91
N GLN A 38 8.24 45.19 -18.83
CA GLN A 38 7.30 45.83 -19.71
C GLN A 38 6.58 44.69 -20.41
N GLN A 39 5.36 44.39 -19.96
CA GLN A 39 4.41 43.65 -20.76
C GLN A 39 4.14 44.50 -22.00
N ARG A 40 5.02 44.39 -22.99
CA ARG A 40 4.67 44.69 -24.36
C ARG A 40 3.61 43.67 -24.71
N ARG A 41 2.35 44.01 -24.41
CA ARG A 41 1.18 43.41 -25.05
C ARG A 41 1.25 43.80 -26.52
N GLY A 42 2.22 43.23 -27.24
CA GLY A 42 2.15 43.14 -28.67
C GLY A 42 0.82 42.48 -28.93
N ARG A 43 -0.09 43.18 -29.63
CA ARG A 43 -1.17 42.50 -30.34
C ARG A 43 -0.48 41.38 -31.08
N LYS A 44 -0.69 40.12 -30.66
CA LYS A 44 -0.29 38.95 -31.44
C LYS A 44 -0.99 39.14 -32.78
N ARG A 45 -0.32 39.76 -33.75
CA ARG A 45 -0.76 39.71 -35.13
C ARG A 45 -0.78 38.22 -35.42
N CYS A 46 -1.97 37.69 -35.66
CA CYS A 46 -2.18 36.29 -35.96
C CYS A 46 -1.46 35.97 -37.28
N LEU A 47 -0.14 35.76 -37.23
CA LEU A 47 0.68 35.23 -38.32
C LEU A 47 0.46 33.72 -38.44
N ARG A 48 -0.79 33.26 -38.29
CA ARG A 48 -1.16 31.92 -38.74
C ARG A 48 -1.45 32.06 -40.22
N ALA A 49 -0.54 31.55 -41.05
CA ALA A 49 -0.80 31.40 -42.47
C ALA A 49 -2.20 30.79 -42.65
N PRO A 50 -3.05 31.36 -43.52
CA PRO A 50 -4.38 30.82 -43.73
C PRO A 50 -4.20 29.37 -44.22
N LEU A 51 -4.75 28.41 -43.46
CA LEU A 51 -4.64 27.01 -43.85
C LEU A 51 -5.14 26.84 -45.29
N SER A 52 -4.32 26.19 -46.11
CA SER A 52 -4.69 25.78 -47.46
C SER A 52 -6.00 24.98 -47.42
N LYS A 53 -6.79 25.05 -48.50
CA LYS A 53 -8.04 24.27 -48.63
C LYS A 53 -7.79 22.78 -48.34
N GLN A 54 -6.66 22.23 -48.77
CA GLN A 54 -6.26 20.83 -48.52
C GLN A 54 -6.07 20.55 -47.03
N GLN A 55 -5.32 21.39 -46.30
CA GLN A 55 -5.11 21.21 -44.85
C GLN A 55 -6.41 21.39 -44.04
N LYS A 56 -7.36 22.20 -44.52
CA LYS A 56 -8.70 22.33 -43.93
C LYS A 56 -9.52 21.05 -44.15
N MET A 57 -9.46 20.47 -45.34
CA MET A 57 -10.13 19.19 -45.67
C MET A 57 -9.54 18.03 -44.86
N GLU A 58 -8.22 17.94 -44.76
CA GLU A 58 -7.54 16.91 -43.96
C GLU A 58 -7.93 17.01 -42.48
N ARG A 59 -8.03 18.23 -41.93
CA ARG A 59 -8.54 18.43 -40.57
C ARG A 59 -10.02 18.07 -40.40
N ARG A 60 -10.86 18.26 -41.43
CA ARG A 60 -12.26 17.82 -41.41
C ARG A 60 -12.32 16.30 -41.41
N LEU A 61 -11.62 15.65 -42.33
CA LEU A 61 -11.50 14.18 -42.41
C LEU A 61 -10.96 13.59 -41.10
N LYS A 62 -9.96 14.21 -40.47
CA LYS A 62 -9.43 13.77 -39.17
C LYS A 62 -10.41 13.96 -38.01
N ARG A 63 -11.28 14.98 -38.07
CA ARG A 63 -12.36 15.18 -37.09
C ARG A 63 -13.49 14.18 -37.29
N GLU A 64 -13.89 13.97 -38.54
CA GLU A 64 -14.91 13.00 -38.95
C GLU A 64 -14.45 11.57 -38.64
N ALA A 65 -13.20 11.21 -38.90
CA ALA A 65 -12.62 9.93 -38.51
C ALA A 65 -12.63 9.73 -36.99
N LYS A 66 -12.21 10.75 -36.21
CA LYS A 66 -12.30 10.70 -34.74
C LYS A 66 -13.74 10.59 -34.24
N GLU A 67 -14.68 11.23 -34.91
CA GLU A 67 -16.09 11.20 -34.53
C GLU A 67 -16.75 9.87 -34.93
N ALA A 68 -16.38 9.31 -36.09
CA ALA A 68 -16.74 7.98 -36.54
C ALA A 68 -16.17 6.92 -35.59
N GLU A 69 -14.90 6.99 -35.22
CA GLU A 69 -14.28 6.14 -34.19
C GLU A 69 -14.98 6.25 -32.84
N ARG A 70 -15.39 7.47 -32.44
CA ARG A 70 -16.22 7.66 -31.25
C ARG A 70 -17.57 6.95 -31.42
N LYS A 71 -18.21 7.04 -32.59
CA LYS A 71 -19.52 6.44 -32.88
C LYS A 71 -19.47 4.93 -33.15
N LYS A 72 -18.29 4.34 -33.43
CA LYS A 72 -18.10 2.89 -33.63
C LYS A 72 -18.50 2.06 -32.42
N TYR A 73 -18.37 2.60 -31.21
CA TYR A 73 -18.77 1.91 -29.99
C TYR A 73 -20.17 2.35 -29.56
N SER A 74 -21.08 1.39 -29.41
CA SER A 74 -22.39 1.65 -28.83
C SER A 74 -22.24 2.21 -27.41
N PHE A 75 -23.21 3.02 -26.96
CA PHE A 75 -23.24 3.52 -25.57
C PHE A 75 -23.11 2.37 -24.55
N MET A 76 -23.73 1.22 -24.85
CA MET A 76 -23.65 0.01 -24.04
C MET A 76 -22.26 -0.63 -24.07
N GLU A 77 -21.57 -0.65 -25.23
CA GLU A 77 -20.18 -1.10 -25.32
C GLU A 77 -19.22 -0.16 -24.60
N ARG A 78 -19.45 1.16 -24.65
CA ARG A 78 -18.65 2.13 -23.89
C ARG A 78 -18.82 1.94 -22.39
N ILE A 79 -20.04 1.70 -21.93
CA ILE A 79 -20.30 1.33 -20.54
C ILE A 79 -19.63 0.00 -20.22
N HIS A 80 -19.71 -0.99 -21.10
CA HIS A 80 -19.08 -2.29 -20.93
C HIS A 80 -17.56 -2.17 -20.83
N ILE A 81 -16.89 -1.47 -21.75
CA ILE A 81 -15.44 -1.19 -21.73
C ILE A 81 -15.03 -0.42 -20.47
N ARG A 82 -15.83 0.57 -20.05
CA ARG A 82 -15.56 1.35 -18.83
C ARG A 82 -15.77 0.52 -17.56
N ARG A 83 -16.76 -0.37 -17.58
CA ARG A 83 -17.05 -1.33 -16.51
C ARG A 83 -15.94 -2.37 -16.44
N MET A 84 -15.52 -2.94 -17.57
CA MET A 84 -14.38 -3.86 -17.67
C MET A 84 -13.09 -3.21 -17.16
N LYS A 85 -12.81 -1.95 -17.52
CA LYS A 85 -11.67 -1.20 -16.95
C LYS A 85 -11.75 -0.97 -15.44
N ARG A 86 -12.96 -0.90 -14.86
CA ARG A 86 -13.18 -0.85 -13.40
C ARG A 86 -13.23 -2.23 -12.75
N MET A 87 -13.42 -3.29 -13.53
CA MET A 87 -13.36 -4.68 -13.08
C MET A 87 -11.91 -5.15 -12.93
N LEU A 88 -10.94 -4.41 -13.49
CA LEU A 88 -9.57 -4.56 -13.04
C LEU A 88 -9.53 -4.23 -11.56
N SER A 89 -9.05 -5.18 -10.77
CA SER A 89 -8.97 -5.04 -9.32
C SER A 89 -8.24 -3.73 -9.00
N PRO A 90 -8.63 -2.96 -7.96
CA PRO A 90 -7.86 -1.81 -7.50
C PRO A 90 -6.37 -2.12 -7.32
N SER A 91 -6.05 -3.39 -7.05
CA SER A 91 -4.69 -3.90 -7.08
C SER A 91 -4.05 -3.69 -8.47
N GLU A 92 -4.63 -4.16 -9.56
CA GLU A 92 -4.07 -4.04 -10.92
C GLU A 92 -3.88 -2.60 -11.40
N GLN A 93 -4.50 -1.62 -10.74
CA GLN A 93 -4.41 -0.21 -11.13
C GLN A 93 -3.09 0.44 -10.70
N PHE A 94 -2.64 0.23 -9.45
CA PHE A 94 -1.44 0.89 -8.91
C PHE A 94 -0.75 0.10 -7.78
N PRO A 95 0.58 -0.13 -7.85
CA PRO A 95 1.40 -0.09 -9.06
C PRO A 95 0.91 -1.13 -10.08
N GLY A 96 1.06 -0.82 -11.37
CA GLY A 96 0.69 -1.77 -12.44
C GLY A 96 1.58 -3.01 -12.40
N ARG A 97 1.03 -4.14 -12.84
CA ARG A 97 1.80 -5.40 -12.98
C ARG A 97 2.97 -5.19 -13.93
N LEU A 98 4.12 -5.77 -13.61
CA LEU A 98 5.30 -5.73 -14.47
C LEU A 98 5.03 -6.50 -15.77
N ASP A 99 4.98 -5.78 -16.88
CA ASP A 99 4.85 -6.34 -18.22
C ASP A 99 6.17 -6.13 -18.98
N ARG A 100 7.05 -7.14 -18.99
CA ARG A 100 8.40 -7.05 -19.59
C ARG A 100 8.39 -6.62 -21.06
N GLU A 101 7.40 -7.08 -21.82
CA GLU A 101 7.27 -6.78 -23.26
C GLU A 101 6.96 -5.30 -23.51
N LYS A 102 6.11 -4.69 -22.67
CA LYS A 102 5.72 -3.28 -22.83
C LYS A 102 6.84 -2.32 -22.44
N GLU A 103 7.69 -2.74 -21.50
CA GLU A 103 8.78 -1.92 -20.99
C GLU A 103 10.10 -2.13 -21.75
N ALA A 104 10.20 -3.11 -22.66
CA ALA A 104 11.44 -3.44 -23.37
C ALA A 104 12.07 -2.26 -24.12
N GLU A 105 11.24 -1.42 -24.74
CA GLU A 105 11.66 -0.28 -25.57
C GLU A 105 11.88 1.02 -24.77
N LEU A 106 11.53 1.03 -23.47
CA LEU A 106 11.61 2.24 -22.65
C LEU A 106 13.02 2.43 -22.06
N PRO A 107 13.47 3.69 -21.86
CA PRO A 107 14.71 3.98 -21.15
C PRO A 107 14.61 3.70 -19.64
N ASP A 108 15.73 3.31 -19.02
CA ASP A 108 15.80 2.91 -17.61
C ASP A 108 15.72 4.11 -16.65
N HIS A 109 16.46 5.18 -16.96
CA HIS A 109 16.56 6.36 -16.10
C HIS A 109 16.13 7.62 -16.83
N PRO A 110 15.40 8.53 -16.15
CA PRO A 110 15.09 9.84 -16.69
C PRO A 110 16.33 10.71 -16.75
N THR A 111 16.54 11.35 -17.89
CA THR A 111 17.64 12.33 -18.08
C THR A 111 17.40 13.61 -17.30
N THR A 112 16.13 13.94 -17.04
CA THR A 112 15.72 15.19 -16.40
C THR A 112 15.02 14.94 -15.07
N ASN A 113 15.14 15.91 -14.16
CA ASN A 113 14.47 15.86 -12.84
C ASN A 113 12.94 15.84 -12.94
N ILE A 114 12.39 16.37 -14.04
CA ILE A 114 10.96 16.37 -14.33
C ILE A 114 10.73 15.42 -15.49
N PHE A 115 9.95 14.36 -15.26
CA PHE A 115 9.66 13.35 -16.25
C PHE A 115 8.27 12.76 -16.03
N ILE A 116 7.73 12.15 -17.09
CA ILE A 116 6.45 11.44 -17.04
C ILE A 116 6.74 9.98 -16.70
N ARG A 117 6.15 9.48 -15.60
CA ARG A 117 6.37 8.12 -15.11
C ARG A 117 6.14 7.02 -16.17
N SER A 118 5.18 7.21 -17.08
CA SER A 118 4.85 6.22 -18.13
C SER A 118 5.87 6.14 -19.28
N SER A 119 6.83 7.07 -19.34
CA SER A 119 7.82 7.15 -20.43
C SER A 119 9.12 6.42 -20.12
N PHE A 120 9.25 5.82 -18.94
CA PHE A 120 10.45 5.17 -18.44
C PHE A 120 10.10 3.79 -17.88
N LYS A 121 11.09 2.89 -17.80
CA LYS A 121 10.91 1.58 -17.17
C LYS A 121 10.58 1.74 -15.68
N THR A 122 9.89 0.74 -15.13
CA THR A 122 9.65 0.68 -13.69
C THR A 122 10.97 0.47 -12.94
N GLN A 123 11.24 1.34 -11.97
CA GLN A 123 12.44 1.27 -11.15
C GLN A 123 12.24 0.31 -9.99
N PHE A 124 13.17 -0.63 -9.85
CA PHE A 124 13.21 -1.56 -8.73
C PHE A 124 14.22 -1.06 -7.71
N TYR A 125 13.82 -1.11 -6.46
CA TYR A 125 14.64 -0.71 -5.33
C TYR A 125 14.89 -1.92 -4.45
N SER A 126 16.05 -1.96 -3.81
CA SER A 126 16.27 -2.90 -2.71
C SER A 126 15.31 -2.58 -1.55
N ILE A 127 15.06 -3.58 -0.70
CA ILE A 127 14.18 -3.40 0.47
C ILE A 127 14.72 -2.28 1.38
N ALA A 128 16.04 -2.20 1.55
CA ALA A 128 16.67 -1.19 2.40
C ALA A 128 16.48 0.23 1.86
N GLU A 129 16.64 0.43 0.56
CA GLU A 129 16.41 1.73 -0.10
C GLU A 129 14.93 2.12 -0.04
N ALA A 130 14.03 1.17 -0.32
CA ALA A 130 12.59 1.42 -0.24
C ALA A 130 12.16 1.86 1.16
N LEU A 131 12.70 1.22 2.21
CA LEU A 131 12.45 1.62 3.59
C LEU A 131 13.00 3.02 3.92
N SER A 132 14.18 3.36 3.39
CA SER A 132 14.78 4.69 3.59
C SER A 132 13.93 5.78 2.93
N MET A 133 13.50 5.56 1.69
CA MET A 133 12.58 6.47 0.99
C MET A 133 11.24 6.61 1.74
N HIS A 134 10.69 5.51 2.27
CA HIS A 134 9.48 5.60 3.08
C HIS A 134 9.68 6.43 4.35
N ARG A 135 10.84 6.31 5.03
CA ARG A 135 11.16 7.13 6.20
C ARG A 135 11.26 8.61 5.85
N GLU A 136 11.89 8.96 4.73
CA GLU A 136 12.00 10.34 4.24
C GLU A 136 10.63 10.95 3.94
N MET A 137 9.74 10.18 3.31
CA MET A 137 8.37 10.64 3.04
C MET A 137 7.59 10.94 4.32
N GLN A 138 7.82 10.20 5.41
CA GLN A 138 7.08 10.40 6.67
C GLN A 138 7.59 11.56 7.55
N ILE A 139 8.63 12.27 7.12
CA ILE A 139 9.15 13.46 7.83
C ILE A 139 8.02 14.49 8.02
N PRO A 140 7.99 15.25 9.15
CA PRO A 140 6.97 16.27 9.43
C PRO A 140 6.74 17.31 8.33
N ALA A 141 7.76 17.58 7.51
CA ALA A 141 7.67 18.52 6.40
C ALA A 141 6.77 18.02 5.23
N ILE A 142 6.53 16.71 5.11
CA ILE A 142 5.81 16.11 3.98
C ILE A 142 4.48 15.52 4.44
N TYR A 143 4.48 14.35 5.11
CA TYR A 143 3.26 13.66 5.54
C TYR A 143 3.02 13.67 7.05
N ASN A 144 4.06 13.99 7.85
CA ASN A 144 3.94 14.12 9.31
C ASN A 144 3.29 12.91 10.00
N ASN A 145 3.71 11.70 9.64
CA ASN A 145 3.24 10.48 10.27
C ASN A 145 4.39 9.48 10.46
N PRO A 146 5.30 9.73 11.41
CA PRO A 146 6.48 8.89 11.62
C PRO A 146 6.14 7.46 12.07
N SER A 147 4.96 7.24 12.66
CA SER A 147 4.49 5.93 13.11
C SER A 147 3.56 5.24 12.11
N ALA A 148 3.58 5.64 10.83
CA ALA A 148 2.72 5.05 9.81
C ALA A 148 3.06 3.56 9.58
N PRO A 149 2.07 2.64 9.57
CA PRO A 149 2.32 1.25 9.21
C PRO A 149 2.63 1.15 7.71
N ILE A 150 3.67 0.38 7.38
CA ILE A 150 4.05 0.08 5.99
C ILE A 150 3.29 -1.17 5.54
N ARG A 151 2.61 -1.09 4.40
CA ARG A 151 1.89 -2.21 3.81
C ARG A 151 2.72 -2.81 2.67
N LEU A 152 3.13 -4.06 2.84
CA LEU A 152 3.75 -4.83 1.75
C LEU A 152 2.65 -5.44 0.88
N ARG A 153 2.82 -5.33 -0.43
CA ARG A 153 1.96 -5.98 -1.41
C ARG A 153 2.78 -6.96 -2.21
N ILE A 154 2.33 -8.21 -2.22
CA ILE A 154 2.97 -9.30 -2.95
C ILE A 154 1.95 -9.83 -3.96
N GLU A 155 2.38 -9.99 -5.20
CA GLU A 155 1.59 -10.65 -6.23
C GLU A 155 2.19 -12.01 -6.52
N LEU A 156 1.37 -13.05 -6.37
CA LEU A 156 1.76 -14.43 -6.62
C LEU A 156 1.03 -14.92 -7.87
N ASN A 157 1.77 -15.58 -8.77
CA ASN A 157 1.16 -16.24 -9.92
C ASN A 157 0.56 -17.58 -9.47
N MET A 158 -0.76 -17.62 -9.27
CA MET A 158 -1.50 -18.81 -8.80
C MET A 158 -1.97 -19.74 -9.95
N THR A 159 -1.44 -19.54 -11.16
CA THR A 159 -1.81 -20.31 -12.36
C THR A 159 -1.10 -21.66 -12.38
N THR A 160 -1.83 -22.74 -12.63
CA THR A 160 -1.23 -24.07 -12.90
C THR A 160 -1.12 -24.32 -14.41
N GLU A 161 -0.62 -25.49 -14.81
CA GLU A 161 -0.54 -25.91 -16.22
C GLU A 161 -1.89 -25.88 -16.95
N ARG A 162 -2.99 -26.11 -16.22
CA ARG A 162 -4.35 -26.00 -16.77
C ARG A 162 -4.98 -24.69 -16.34
N GLN A 163 -5.42 -23.88 -17.31
CA GLN A 163 -6.06 -22.58 -17.04
C GLN A 163 -7.30 -22.68 -16.14
N THR A 164 -7.99 -23.83 -16.15
CA THR A 164 -9.18 -24.08 -15.32
C THR A 164 -8.86 -24.50 -13.89
N LYS A 165 -7.62 -24.87 -13.59
CA LYS A 165 -7.19 -25.31 -12.24
C LYS A 165 -6.31 -24.21 -11.64
N LEU A 166 -6.88 -23.44 -10.73
CA LEU A 166 -6.10 -22.49 -9.92
C LEU A 166 -5.53 -23.21 -8.70
N LEU A 167 -4.40 -22.73 -8.20
CA LEU A 167 -3.87 -23.19 -6.92
C LEU A 167 -4.89 -22.85 -5.81
N SER A 168 -5.12 -23.79 -4.89
CA SER A 168 -6.00 -23.55 -3.75
C SER A 168 -5.43 -22.46 -2.85
N ASN A 169 -6.31 -21.67 -2.22
CA ASN A 169 -5.89 -20.70 -1.22
C ASN A 169 -5.12 -21.40 -0.09
N SER A 170 -4.01 -20.80 0.33
CA SER A 170 -3.18 -21.25 1.44
C SER A 170 -3.29 -20.25 2.58
N ASP A 171 -3.91 -20.66 3.69
CA ASP A 171 -4.01 -19.86 4.90
C ASP A 171 -2.92 -20.33 5.87
N GLU A 172 -1.68 -19.89 5.64
CA GLU A 172 -0.53 -20.22 6.48
C GLU A 172 -0.20 -19.08 7.44
N ILE A 173 0.14 -19.46 8.68
CA ILE A 173 0.59 -18.52 9.70
C ILE A 173 2.10 -18.35 9.58
N VAL A 174 2.56 -17.10 9.50
CA VAL A 174 3.99 -16.78 9.40
C VAL A 174 4.44 -16.07 10.67
N PRO A 175 5.44 -16.58 11.40
CA PRO A 175 6.01 -15.89 12.54
C PRO A 175 6.75 -14.62 12.08
N VAL A 176 6.46 -13.50 12.75
CA VAL A 176 7.11 -12.22 12.46
C VAL A 176 8.18 -11.95 13.53
N PRO A 177 9.47 -11.84 13.16
CA PRO A 177 10.56 -11.73 14.12
C PRO A 177 10.56 -10.42 14.91
N HIS A 178 10.03 -9.35 14.30
CA HIS A 178 9.88 -8.04 14.93
C HIS A 178 8.40 -7.73 15.11
N THR A 179 7.94 -7.79 16.36
CA THR A 179 6.56 -7.48 16.69
C THR A 179 6.28 -5.99 16.47
N PHE A 180 5.07 -5.69 16.05
CA PHE A 180 4.57 -4.32 15.90
C PHE A 180 3.16 -4.25 16.45
N HIS A 181 2.75 -3.08 16.93
CA HIS A 181 1.44 -2.91 17.54
C HIS A 181 0.33 -3.12 16.52
N HIS A 182 -0.36 -4.25 16.64
CA HIS A 182 -1.62 -4.50 15.96
C HIS A 182 -2.75 -3.90 16.79
N LYS A 183 -3.63 -3.11 16.15
CA LYS A 183 -4.85 -2.59 16.81
C LYS A 183 -5.96 -3.64 16.93
N GLU A 184 -5.79 -4.78 16.27
CA GLU A 184 -6.73 -5.89 16.28
C GLU A 184 -6.35 -6.85 17.41
N LYS A 185 -7.33 -7.20 18.25
CA LYS A 185 -7.17 -8.24 19.27
C LYS A 185 -7.26 -9.58 18.58
N ARG A 186 -6.22 -10.42 18.72
CA ARG A 186 -6.22 -11.80 18.23
C ARG A 186 -6.80 -12.71 19.30
N THR A 187 -7.66 -13.63 18.90
CA THR A 187 -8.26 -14.62 19.79
C THR A 187 -7.33 -15.82 19.91
N ILE A 188 -6.87 -16.10 21.13
CA ILE A 188 -5.87 -17.14 21.41
C ILE A 188 -6.50 -18.25 22.25
N LEU A 189 -6.34 -19.48 21.78
CA LEU A 189 -6.78 -20.70 22.44
C LEU A 189 -5.57 -21.45 23.01
N ALA A 190 -5.50 -21.60 24.33
CA ALA A 190 -4.39 -22.28 25.00
C ALA A 190 -4.78 -23.71 25.39
N PHE A 191 -3.87 -24.67 25.21
CA PHE A 191 -4.02 -26.05 25.68
C PHE A 191 -3.03 -26.31 26.81
N ALA A 192 -3.54 -26.68 27.98
CA ALA A 192 -2.73 -27.03 29.14
C ALA A 192 -3.41 -28.13 29.94
N GLN A 193 -2.65 -29.12 30.41
CA GLN A 193 -3.19 -30.22 31.21
C GLN A 193 -3.49 -29.77 32.63
N ASP A 194 -2.55 -29.05 33.24
CA ASP A 194 -2.65 -28.59 34.62
C ASP A 194 -3.58 -27.38 34.76
N PRO A 195 -4.46 -27.38 35.78
CA PRO A 195 -5.38 -26.27 36.00
C PRO A 195 -4.66 -24.96 36.38
N ILE A 196 -3.49 -25.07 37.01
CA ILE A 196 -2.65 -23.91 37.35
C ILE A 196 -2.14 -23.23 36.07
N GLN A 197 -1.64 -24.02 35.12
CA GLN A 197 -1.16 -23.51 33.83
C GLN A 197 -2.30 -22.93 32.98
N GLN A 198 -3.50 -23.49 33.09
CA GLN A 198 -4.69 -22.92 32.46
C GLN A 198 -5.02 -21.53 33.00
N GLN A 199 -4.92 -21.31 34.32
CA GLN A 199 -5.14 -19.99 34.92
C GLN A 199 -4.08 -18.99 34.46
N ILE A 200 -2.81 -19.39 34.49
CA ILE A 200 -1.69 -18.56 34.02
C ILE A 200 -1.88 -18.14 32.56
N ALA A 201 -2.35 -19.03 31.68
CA ALA A 201 -2.61 -18.70 30.29
C ALA A 201 -3.72 -17.65 30.12
N VAL A 202 -4.81 -17.77 30.88
CA VAL A 202 -5.91 -16.79 30.84
C VAL A 202 -5.45 -15.43 31.39
N GLU A 203 -4.67 -15.42 32.47
CA GLU A 203 -4.07 -14.21 33.03
C GLU A 203 -3.11 -13.52 32.05
N SER A 204 -2.39 -14.31 31.24
CA SER A 204 -1.47 -13.81 30.22
C SER A 204 -2.19 -13.22 28.99
N GLY A 205 -3.51 -13.40 28.87
CA GLY A 205 -4.32 -12.82 27.80
C GLY A 205 -4.87 -13.83 26.78
N ALA A 206 -4.78 -15.14 27.05
CA ALA A 206 -5.52 -16.13 26.27
C ALA A 206 -7.03 -15.99 26.51
N GLU A 207 -7.83 -16.18 25.47
CA GLU A 207 -9.28 -16.05 25.58
C GLU A 207 -9.87 -17.24 26.34
N ILE A 208 -9.41 -18.46 26.03
CA ILE A 208 -9.81 -19.69 26.71
C ILE A 208 -8.61 -20.62 26.86
N ALA A 209 -8.45 -21.21 28.04
CA ALA A 209 -7.56 -22.33 28.28
C ALA A 209 -8.35 -23.65 28.35
N LEU A 210 -7.89 -24.67 27.64
CA LEU A 210 -8.55 -25.97 27.49
C LEU A 210 -7.70 -27.11 28.04
N GLY A 211 -8.34 -27.98 28.82
CA GLY A 211 -7.79 -29.25 29.27
C GLY A 211 -8.01 -30.42 28.30
N PRO A 212 -7.48 -31.61 28.62
CA PRO A 212 -7.55 -32.80 27.76
C PRO A 212 -8.97 -33.31 27.52
N GLU A 213 -9.91 -33.06 28.42
CA GLU A 213 -11.31 -33.47 28.27
C GLU A 213 -12.01 -32.75 27.10
N MET A 214 -11.61 -31.51 26.83
CA MET A 214 -12.21 -30.67 25.79
C MET A 214 -11.80 -31.10 24.38
N ILE A 215 -10.66 -31.79 24.23
CA ILE A 215 -10.18 -32.32 22.95
C ILE A 215 -11.21 -33.27 22.34
N LYS A 216 -11.81 -34.15 23.14
CA LYS A 216 -12.86 -35.07 22.67
C LYS A 216 -14.10 -34.33 22.17
N LYS A 217 -14.45 -33.20 22.81
CA LYS A 217 -15.60 -32.37 22.41
C LYS A 217 -15.31 -31.62 21.10
N ILE A 218 -14.08 -31.17 20.91
CA ILE A 218 -13.62 -30.55 19.66
C ILE A 218 -13.69 -31.55 18.50
N ILE A 219 -13.20 -32.79 18.70
CA ILE A 219 -13.26 -33.84 17.66
C ILE A 219 -14.70 -34.16 17.26
N LYS A 220 -15.64 -34.14 18.22
CA LYS A 220 -17.07 -34.33 17.97
C LYS A 220 -17.75 -33.13 17.32
N GLY A 221 -17.05 -32.01 17.11
CA GLY A 221 -17.60 -30.79 16.53
C GLY A 221 -18.52 -29.99 17.45
N GLN A 222 -18.51 -30.26 18.76
CA GLN A 222 -19.31 -29.50 19.73
C GLN A 222 -18.68 -28.13 20.05
N PHE A 223 -17.42 -27.93 19.68
CA PHE A 223 -16.68 -26.70 19.92
C PHE A 223 -16.24 -26.09 18.59
N ARG A 224 -16.56 -24.81 18.39
CA ARG A 224 -16.16 -24.05 17.19
C ARG A 224 -14.73 -23.58 17.35
N THR A 225 -13.82 -24.20 16.62
CA THR A 225 -12.40 -23.78 16.58
C THR A 225 -12.13 -22.71 15.53
N ASP A 226 -13.12 -22.40 14.69
CA ASP A 226 -12.98 -21.43 13.60
C ASP A 226 -12.97 -19.98 14.06
N ASP A 227 -13.57 -19.69 15.22
CA ASP A 227 -13.64 -18.35 15.80
C ASP A 227 -12.29 -17.90 16.43
N TYR A 228 -11.32 -18.81 16.52
CA TYR A 228 -10.00 -18.56 17.10
C TYR A 228 -8.92 -18.41 16.03
N ASP A 229 -8.13 -17.36 16.15
CA ASP A 229 -7.05 -17.03 15.22
C ASP A 229 -5.80 -17.90 15.47
N PHE A 230 -5.43 -18.08 16.74
CA PHE A 230 -4.17 -18.72 17.12
C PHE A 230 -4.35 -19.77 18.21
N CYS A 231 -3.57 -20.84 18.15
CA CYS A 231 -3.59 -21.91 19.15
C CYS A 231 -2.19 -22.11 19.74
N VAL A 232 -2.13 -22.20 21.07
CA VAL A 232 -0.90 -22.43 21.85
C VAL A 232 -1.07 -23.71 22.67
N SER A 233 -0.01 -24.49 22.84
CA SER A 233 0.00 -25.70 23.67
C SER A 233 1.22 -25.73 24.58
N HIS A 234 0.95 -26.07 25.84
CA HIS A 234 1.98 -26.49 26.79
C HIS A 234 2.57 -27.85 26.36
N SER A 235 3.78 -28.16 26.81
CA SER A 235 4.48 -29.40 26.49
C SER A 235 3.77 -30.65 27.00
N ASP A 236 3.12 -30.58 28.17
CA ASP A 236 2.34 -31.69 28.74
C ASP A 236 1.24 -32.20 27.79
N MET A 237 0.68 -31.28 27.01
CA MET A 237 -0.44 -31.57 26.12
C MET A 237 -0.02 -32.16 24.77
N GLY A 238 1.28 -32.22 24.46
CA GLY A 238 1.79 -32.56 23.13
C GLY A 238 1.25 -33.86 22.53
N GLY A 239 1.13 -34.93 23.32
CA GLY A 239 0.58 -36.20 22.84
C GLY A 239 -0.94 -36.17 22.63
N THR A 240 -1.65 -35.45 23.49
CA THR A 240 -3.12 -35.43 23.50
C THR A 240 -3.72 -34.59 22.38
N ILE A 241 -3.01 -33.57 21.90
CA ILE A 241 -3.49 -32.63 20.87
C ILE A 241 -3.36 -33.17 19.44
N LEU A 242 -2.54 -34.20 19.20
CA LEU A 242 -2.27 -34.74 17.85
C LEU A 242 -3.53 -35.05 17.01
N PRO A 243 -4.63 -35.60 17.57
CA PRO A 243 -5.86 -35.82 16.81
C PRO A 243 -6.48 -34.54 16.23
N LEU A 244 -6.19 -33.37 16.81
CA LEU A 244 -6.70 -32.08 16.34
C LEU A 244 -5.96 -31.55 15.11
N ARG A 245 -4.85 -32.16 14.69
CA ARG A 245 -4.05 -31.71 13.54
C ARG A 245 -4.85 -31.57 12.26
N GLY A 246 -5.77 -32.50 12.00
CA GLY A 246 -6.65 -32.44 10.82
C GLY A 246 -7.70 -31.33 10.89
N ILE A 247 -8.11 -30.93 12.09
CA ILE A 247 -9.15 -29.92 12.34
C ILE A 247 -8.52 -28.53 12.31
N LEU A 248 -7.43 -28.31 13.04
CA LEU A 248 -6.75 -27.02 13.16
C LEU A 248 -5.89 -26.68 11.94
N LYS A 249 -5.46 -27.68 11.15
CA LYS A 249 -4.62 -27.52 9.95
C LYS A 249 -3.36 -26.68 10.25
N THR A 250 -3.27 -25.47 9.70
CA THR A 250 -2.13 -24.54 9.83
C THR A 250 -2.08 -23.85 11.19
N ARG A 251 -3.22 -23.76 11.90
CA ARG A 251 -3.32 -23.24 13.27
C ARG A 251 -2.80 -24.22 14.31
N PHE A 252 -2.43 -25.43 13.92
CA PHE A 252 -1.93 -26.42 14.86
C PHE A 252 -0.64 -25.92 15.54
N PRO A 253 -0.55 -25.98 16.88
CA PRO A 253 0.61 -25.50 17.61
C PRO A 253 1.84 -26.34 17.25
N THR A 254 2.83 -25.69 16.63
CA THR A 254 4.13 -26.28 16.33
C THR A 254 5.23 -25.37 16.87
N LYS A 255 6.43 -25.94 17.08
CA LYS A 255 7.61 -25.16 17.45
C LYS A 255 7.97 -24.10 16.40
N LEU A 256 7.73 -24.40 15.11
CA LEU A 256 7.97 -23.46 14.01
C LEU A 256 7.00 -22.26 14.05
N ASN A 257 5.74 -22.51 14.40
CA ASN A 257 4.74 -21.45 14.55
C ASN A 257 4.88 -20.67 15.86
N GLY A 258 5.81 -21.06 16.75
CA GLY A 258 5.91 -20.50 18.10
C GLY A 258 4.74 -20.88 19.02
N GLY A 259 3.91 -21.86 18.64
CA GLY A 259 2.71 -22.26 19.36
C GLY A 259 2.90 -23.46 20.30
N TYR A 260 4.11 -24.01 20.41
CA TYR A 260 4.42 -25.15 21.30
C TYR A 260 5.65 -24.88 22.18
N GLY A 261 5.50 -24.93 23.51
CA GLY A 261 6.58 -24.67 24.47
C GLY A 261 6.15 -24.88 25.93
N ASP A 262 7.08 -24.69 26.86
CA ASP A 262 6.84 -24.83 28.31
C ASP A 262 6.34 -23.50 28.93
N ASN A 263 6.83 -22.36 28.43
CA ASN A 263 6.47 -21.05 28.96
C ASN A 263 5.25 -20.46 28.21
N LEU A 264 4.04 -20.77 28.69
CA LEU A 264 2.80 -20.19 28.15
C LEU A 264 2.78 -18.63 28.14
N PRO A 265 3.25 -17.92 29.19
CA PRO A 265 3.19 -16.45 29.21
C PRO A 265 4.05 -15.77 28.16
N GLU A 266 5.13 -16.39 27.72
CA GLU A 266 6.02 -15.82 26.69
C GLU A 266 5.48 -16.01 25.28
N MET A 267 4.54 -16.95 25.12
CA MET A 267 3.96 -17.34 23.83
C MET A 267 2.64 -16.64 23.51
N ILE A 268 2.01 -16.03 24.52
CA ILE A 268 0.73 -15.30 24.44
C ILE A 268 1.04 -13.80 24.31
#